data_AF-A0A925KJY0-F1
#
_entry.id   AF-A0A925KJY0-F1
#
_cell.length_a   1.000
_cell.length_b   1.000
_cell.length_c   1.000
_cell.angle_alpha   90.00
_cell.angle_beta   90.00
_cell.angle_gamma   90.00
#
_symmetry.space_group_name_H-M   'P 1'
#
loop_
_entity.id
_entity.type
_entity.pdbx_description
1 polymer ?
#
loop_
_entity_poly.entity_id
_entity_poly.type
_entity_poly.pdbx_seq_one_letter_code
_entity_poly.pdbx_strand_id
1 'polypeptide(L)'
;MAQEQQRQTQLAQQTAQEERRQRQLAEQNALEQQRRQELILLWALLAFPIAAAAPIAFFKSSVAVSISNKTGEWIGLRQARARDKTGFFAEFFLRPVLWCFQKLFAITASIESPFMQAGVRIATWLYLAGVILFLIYWVTVIVIAIAIVVAGFWLLGALLGQGDSGSSSGSDRSRQPSDSGSYLGGNGESRVREGLMGQYVEHTDAAGHVVGESRKREGFLGPYVEHQDAAGNVIAESRDRKGFLDDYVEHQDAEGNVVGESRQREGFLGPYTEHRNREGKVVGE
;
A
#
# COMPACT_ATOMS: atom_id res chain seq x y z
N MET A 1 22.75 -67.31 11.25
CA MET A 1 21.79 -66.68 10.31
C MET A 1 20.92 -65.61 10.97
N ALA A 2 19.89 -65.92 11.78
CA ALA A 2 19.00 -64.87 12.33
C ALA A 2 19.70 -63.86 13.27
N GLN A 3 20.60 -64.31 14.13
CA GLN A 3 21.37 -63.42 15.03
C GLN A 3 22.36 -62.52 14.28
N GLU A 4 22.92 -62.99 13.16
CA GLU A 4 23.85 -62.20 12.34
C GLU A 4 23.11 -61.09 11.60
N GLN A 5 21.91 -61.37 11.08
CA GLN A 5 21.04 -60.36 10.48
C GLN A 5 20.65 -59.28 11.48
N GLN A 6 20.35 -59.64 12.73
CA GLN A 6 20.06 -58.68 13.78
C GLN A 6 21.28 -57.78 14.09
N ARG A 7 22.48 -58.36 14.19
CA ARG A 7 23.71 -57.56 14.40
C ARG A 7 24.00 -56.62 13.25
N GLN A 8 23.85 -57.08 12.01
CA GLN A 8 24.04 -56.22 10.83
C GLN A 8 23.03 -55.07 10.80
N THR A 9 21.78 -55.33 11.19
CA THR A 9 20.74 -54.29 11.24
C THR A 9 21.05 -53.26 12.33
N GLN A 10 21.53 -53.69 13.50
CA GLN A 10 21.93 -52.77 14.57
C GLN A 10 23.13 -51.90 14.16
N LEU A 11 24.14 -52.47 13.51
CA LEU A 11 25.29 -51.72 13.01
C LEU A 11 24.86 -50.69 11.96
N ALA A 12 23.99 -51.06 11.02
CA ALA A 12 23.48 -50.13 10.01
C ALA A 12 22.65 -48.99 10.61
N GLN A 13 21.90 -49.25 11.68
CA GLN A 13 21.17 -48.21 12.40
C GLN A 13 22.11 -47.26 13.15
N GLN A 14 23.17 -47.79 13.76
CA GLN A 14 24.18 -46.97 14.46
C GLN A 14 24.93 -46.06 13.47
N THR A 15 25.39 -46.59 12.33
CA THR A 15 26.09 -45.78 11.31
C THR A 15 25.17 -44.70 10.74
N ALA A 16 23.91 -45.03 10.42
CA ALA A 16 22.94 -44.06 9.93
C ALA A 16 22.64 -42.96 10.97
N GLN A 17 22.65 -43.30 12.27
CA GLN A 17 22.46 -42.31 13.34
C GLN A 17 23.66 -41.39 13.49
N GLU A 18 24.88 -41.92 13.37
CA GLU A 18 26.12 -41.14 13.39
C GLU A 18 26.20 -40.16 12.21
N GLU A 19 25.86 -40.62 11.00
CA GLU A 19 25.81 -39.76 9.82
C GLU A 19 24.81 -38.60 9.99
N ARG A 20 23.62 -38.88 10.53
CA ARG A 20 22.63 -37.83 10.83
C ARG A 20 23.16 -36.81 11.82
N ARG A 21 23.85 -37.26 12.89
CA ARG A 21 24.48 -36.36 13.87
C ARG A 21 25.57 -35.52 13.23
N GLN A 22 26.42 -36.11 12.38
CA GLN A 22 27.47 -35.36 11.68
C GLN A 22 26.89 -34.31 10.74
N ARG A 23 25.82 -34.64 9.99
CA ARG A 23 25.11 -33.68 9.14
C ARG A 23 24.52 -32.53 9.95
N GLN A 24 23.85 -32.84 11.07
CA GLN A 24 23.31 -31.81 11.96
C GLN A 24 24.39 -30.89 12.54
N LEU A 25 25.54 -31.44 12.93
CA LEU A 25 26.67 -30.64 13.41
C LEU A 25 27.26 -29.76 12.30
N ALA A 26 27.38 -30.28 11.07
CA ALA A 26 27.85 -29.51 9.93
C ALA A 26 26.89 -28.35 9.60
N GLU A 27 25.58 -28.59 9.61
CA GLU A 27 24.55 -27.58 9.40
C GLU A 27 24.59 -26.50 10.50
N GLN A 28 24.72 -26.89 11.77
CA GLN A 28 24.85 -25.95 12.87
C GLN A 28 26.11 -25.08 12.74
N ASN A 29 27.25 -25.68 12.41
CA ASN A 29 28.49 -24.93 12.20
C ASN A 29 28.38 -23.96 11.02
N ALA A 30 27.71 -24.35 9.94
CA ALA A 30 27.48 -23.48 8.79
C ALA A 30 26.60 -22.27 9.16
N LEU A 31 25.51 -22.50 9.90
CA LEU A 31 24.65 -21.42 10.41
C LEU A 31 25.39 -20.49 11.37
N GLU A 32 26.24 -21.02 12.25
CA GLU A 32 27.08 -20.19 13.12
C GLU A 32 28.07 -19.35 12.33
N GLN A 33 28.71 -19.92 11.31
CA GLN A 33 29.61 -19.17 10.43
C GLN A 33 28.88 -18.03 9.72
N GLN A 34 27.67 -18.30 9.22
CA GLN A 34 26.84 -17.27 8.60
C GLN A 34 26.50 -16.15 9.60
N ARG A 35 26.03 -16.48 10.80
CA ARG A 35 25.76 -15.48 11.85
C ARG A 35 26.99 -14.66 12.22
N ARG A 36 28.16 -15.29 12.30
CA ARG A 36 29.43 -14.57 12.57
C ARG A 36 29.77 -13.60 11.45
N GLN A 37 29.60 -14.00 10.19
CA GLN A 37 29.82 -13.11 9.05
C GLN A 37 28.84 -11.91 9.07
N GLU A 38 27.57 -12.16 9.35
CA GLU A 38 26.56 -11.09 9.51
C GLU A 38 26.95 -10.11 10.63
N LEU A 39 27.38 -10.63 11.78
CA LEU A 39 27.84 -9.80 12.89
C LEU A 39 29.09 -8.98 12.51
N ILE A 40 30.07 -9.58 11.84
CA ILE A 40 31.29 -8.87 11.39
C ILE A 40 30.91 -7.74 10.43
N LEU A 41 30.02 -7.98 9.47
CA LEU A 41 29.56 -6.97 8.53
C LEU A 41 28.83 -5.82 9.23
N LEU A 42 27.97 -6.13 10.21
CA LEU A 42 27.30 -5.12 11.03
C LEU A 42 28.30 -4.26 11.81
N TRP A 43 29.28 -4.88 12.46
CA TRP A 43 30.34 -4.17 13.17
C TRP A 43 31.21 -3.32 12.23
N ALA A 44 31.56 -3.84 11.06
CA ALA A 44 32.33 -3.10 10.06
C ALA A 44 31.56 -1.87 9.55
N LEU A 45 30.26 -2.01 9.28
CA LEU A 45 29.39 -0.93 8.86
C LEU A 45 29.26 0.15 9.95
N LEU A 46 29.19 -0.26 11.22
CA LEU A 46 29.11 0.67 12.35
C LEU A 46 30.44 1.38 12.64
N ALA A 47 31.58 0.71 12.41
CA ALA A 47 32.91 1.26 12.60
C ALA A 47 33.40 2.13 11.44
N PHE A 48 32.86 1.94 10.23
CA PHE A 48 33.29 2.65 9.02
C PHE A 48 33.27 4.19 9.14
N PRO A 49 32.22 4.83 9.69
CA PRO A 49 32.19 6.30 9.81
C PRO A 49 33.27 6.83 10.75
N ILE A 50 33.59 6.09 11.81
CA ILE A 50 34.66 6.44 12.76
C ILE A 50 36.02 6.29 12.08
N ALA A 51 36.24 5.17 11.38
CA ALA A 51 37.46 4.91 10.63
C ALA A 51 37.69 5.94 9.51
N ALA A 52 36.62 6.39 8.84
CA ALA A 52 36.71 7.43 7.81
C ALA A 52 36.99 8.82 8.39
N ALA A 53 36.50 9.12 9.60
CA ALA A 53 36.67 10.42 10.24
C ALA A 53 38.02 10.59 10.96
N ALA A 54 38.60 9.49 11.49
CA ALA A 54 39.86 9.54 12.23
C ALA A 54 41.03 10.16 11.42
N PRO A 55 41.25 9.81 10.13
CA PRO A 55 42.27 10.47 9.31
C PRO A 55 42.05 11.98 9.20
N ILE A 56 40.80 12.43 9.05
CA ILE A 56 40.47 13.85 8.86
C ILE A 56 40.84 14.65 10.11
N ALA A 57 40.56 14.11 11.30
CA ALA A 57 40.95 14.72 12.56
C ALA A 57 42.49 14.75 12.72
N PHE A 58 43.18 13.70 12.28
CA PHE A 58 44.62 13.57 12.43
C PHE A 58 45.41 14.47 11.49
N PHE A 59 44.97 14.62 10.24
CA PHE A 59 45.66 15.42 9.22
C PHE A 59 45.46 16.94 9.37
N LYS A 60 44.71 17.40 10.40
CA LYS A 60 44.45 18.83 10.69
C LYS A 60 44.12 19.65 9.44
N SER A 61 43.30 19.08 8.56
CA SER A 61 42.99 19.71 7.27
C SER A 61 42.15 20.98 7.46
N SER A 62 42.69 22.13 7.07
CA SER A 62 41.96 23.41 7.06
C SER A 62 40.75 23.37 6.12
N VAL A 63 40.84 22.57 5.05
CA VAL A 63 39.74 22.33 4.11
C VAL A 63 38.55 21.69 4.83
N ALA A 64 38.80 20.67 5.65
CA ALA A 64 37.75 19.98 6.41
C ALA A 64 37.02 20.92 7.39
N VAL A 65 37.76 21.80 8.07
CA VAL A 65 37.18 22.83 8.95
C VAL A 65 36.32 23.81 8.15
N SER A 66 36.82 24.28 7.00
CA SER A 66 36.09 25.23 6.16
C SER A 66 34.77 24.64 5.61
N ILE A 67 34.80 23.37 5.19
CA ILE A 67 33.61 22.65 4.73
C ILE A 67 32.64 22.49 5.90
N SER A 68 33.11 22.04 7.07
CA SER A 68 32.26 21.86 8.25
C SER A 68 31.52 23.15 8.62
N ASN A 69 32.22 24.29 8.64
CA ASN A 69 31.64 25.58 9.00
C ASN A 69 30.64 26.08 7.95
N LYS A 70 31.01 26.06 6.65
CA LYS A 70 30.09 26.43 5.56
C LYS A 70 28.81 25.61 5.59
N THR A 71 28.93 24.31 5.87
CA THR A 71 27.76 23.45 5.91
C THR A 71 26.89 23.71 7.13
N GLY A 72 27.48 24.06 8.28
CA GLY A 72 26.73 24.51 9.46
C GLY A 72 25.92 25.79 9.20
N GLU A 73 26.52 26.80 8.56
CA GLU A 73 25.85 28.03 8.16
C GLU A 73 24.70 27.75 7.18
N TRP A 74 24.96 26.92 6.18
CA TRP A 74 23.94 26.53 5.20
C TRP A 74 22.76 25.79 5.85
N ILE A 75 23.00 24.89 6.81
CA ILE A 75 21.93 24.23 7.56
C ILE A 75 21.09 25.25 8.34
N GLY A 76 21.74 26.20 9.02
CA GLY A 76 21.05 27.24 9.77
C GLY A 76 20.13 28.07 8.87
N LEU A 77 20.62 28.48 7.70
CA LEU A 77 19.82 29.19 6.69
C LEU A 77 18.66 28.34 6.17
N ARG A 78 18.88 27.04 5.94
CA ARG A 78 17.85 26.14 5.41
C ARG A 78 16.76 25.85 6.43
N GLN A 79 17.12 25.76 7.71
CA GLN A 79 16.17 25.60 8.81
C GLN A 79 15.31 26.86 9.00
N ALA A 80 15.90 28.05 8.94
CA ALA A 80 15.16 29.30 8.96
C ALA A 80 14.09 29.31 7.85
N ARG A 81 14.47 28.97 6.61
CA ARG A 81 13.52 28.85 5.48
C ARG A 81 12.50 27.72 5.63
N ALA A 82 12.84 26.65 6.35
CA ALA A 82 11.95 25.51 6.55
C ALA A 82 10.89 25.76 7.64
N ARG A 83 11.12 26.72 8.54
CA ARG A 83 10.10 27.13 9.53
C ARG A 83 8.90 27.77 8.84
N ASP A 84 9.15 28.60 7.83
CA ASP A 84 8.12 29.37 7.14
C ASP A 84 7.33 28.56 6.10
N LYS A 85 7.78 27.35 5.76
CA LYS A 85 7.08 26.47 4.81
C LYS A 85 6.00 25.66 5.51
N THR A 86 4.77 25.80 5.05
CA THR A 86 3.63 24.94 5.43
C THR A 86 3.44 23.87 4.36
N GLY A 87 3.68 22.61 4.71
CA GLY A 87 3.51 21.49 3.80
C GLY A 87 3.92 20.18 4.44
N PHE A 88 3.21 19.09 4.11
CA PHE A 88 3.38 17.77 4.70
C PHE A 88 4.86 17.33 4.72
N PHE A 89 5.57 17.44 3.60
CA PHE A 89 6.98 17.06 3.52
C PHE A 89 7.88 17.94 4.41
N ALA A 90 7.63 19.25 4.45
CA ALA A 90 8.41 20.17 5.28
C ALA A 90 8.22 19.85 6.77
N GLU A 91 6.99 19.52 7.16
CA GLU A 91 6.60 19.27 8.53
C GLU A 91 7.07 17.91 9.06
N PHE A 92 6.87 16.84 8.29
CA PHE A 92 7.17 15.48 8.74
C PHE A 92 8.60 15.00 8.44
N PHE A 93 9.22 15.49 7.37
CA PHE A 93 10.57 15.04 6.99
C PHE A 93 11.63 16.12 7.22
N LEU A 94 11.41 17.32 6.71
CA LEU A 94 12.45 18.33 6.68
C LEU A 94 12.75 18.91 8.08
N ARG A 95 11.71 19.28 8.84
CA ARG A 95 11.85 19.86 10.18
C ARG A 95 12.53 18.91 11.18
N PRO A 96 12.11 17.63 11.33
CA PRO A 96 12.75 16.71 12.28
C PRO A 96 14.21 16.43 11.93
N VAL A 97 14.50 16.22 10.64
CA VAL A 97 15.88 15.98 10.16
C VAL A 97 16.77 17.18 10.45
N LEU A 98 16.35 18.40 10.08
CA LEU A 98 17.11 19.62 10.33
C LEU A 98 17.27 19.91 11.82
N TRP A 99 16.27 19.62 12.64
CA TRP A 99 16.37 19.74 14.09
C TRP A 99 17.42 18.80 14.68
N CYS A 100 17.46 17.55 14.21
CA CYS A 100 18.50 16.59 14.60
C CYS A 100 19.90 17.11 14.27
N PHE A 101 20.11 17.64 13.06
CA PHE A 101 21.39 18.24 12.68
C PHE A 101 21.76 19.41 13.61
N GLN A 102 20.84 20.33 13.89
CA GLN A 102 21.12 21.46 14.78
C GLN A 102 21.54 21.01 16.18
N LYS A 103 20.85 20.00 16.73
CA LYS A 103 21.19 19.46 18.05
C LYS A 103 22.58 18.86 18.07
N LEU A 104 22.99 18.17 17.00
CA LEU A 104 24.35 17.64 16.85
C LEU A 104 25.40 18.76 16.75
N PHE A 105 25.10 19.85 16.05
CA PHE A 105 25.98 21.03 16.02
C PHE A 105 26.13 21.68 17.40
N ALA A 106 25.04 21.78 18.16
CA ALA A 106 25.06 22.32 19.51
C ALA A 106 25.89 21.45 20.46
N ILE A 107 25.77 20.13 20.37
CA ILE A 107 26.56 19.19 21.18
C ILE A 107 28.04 19.27 20.81
N THR A 108 28.37 19.32 19.52
CA THR A 108 29.77 19.43 19.08
C THR A 108 30.40 20.81 19.32
N ALA A 109 29.59 21.83 19.65
CA ALA A 109 30.08 23.17 19.93
C ALA A 109 30.96 23.24 21.19
N SER A 110 30.79 22.33 22.15
CA SER A 110 31.55 22.32 23.41
C SER A 110 32.98 21.79 23.28
N ILE A 111 33.39 21.31 22.10
CA ILE A 111 34.74 20.76 21.86
C ILE A 111 35.72 21.92 21.62
N GLU A 112 36.72 22.07 22.48
CA GLU A 112 37.69 23.20 22.44
C GLU A 112 38.51 23.27 21.15
N SER A 113 38.90 22.11 20.58
CA SER A 113 39.74 22.11 19.39
C SER A 113 38.92 22.12 18.09
N PRO A 114 39.17 23.07 17.16
CA PRO A 114 38.39 23.20 15.93
C PRO A 114 38.57 22.00 14.98
N PHE A 115 39.73 21.34 15.03
CA PHE A 115 40.01 20.17 14.20
C PHE A 115 39.26 18.91 14.69
N MET A 116 39.22 18.64 16.00
CA MET A 116 38.41 17.54 16.52
C MET A 116 36.92 17.81 16.32
N GLN A 117 36.48 19.05 16.49
CA GLN A 117 35.10 19.44 16.22
C GLN A 117 34.71 19.15 14.76
N ALA A 118 35.54 19.55 13.79
CA ALA A 118 35.29 19.27 12.38
C ALA A 118 35.28 17.76 12.08
N GLY A 119 36.23 17.00 12.67
CA GLY A 119 36.29 15.54 12.52
C GLY A 119 35.03 14.84 13.05
N VAL A 120 34.59 15.16 14.27
CA VAL A 120 33.38 14.60 14.89
C VAL A 120 32.13 14.97 14.09
N ARG A 121 32.03 16.23 13.61
CA ARG A 121 30.92 16.64 12.74
C ARG A 121 30.90 15.80 11.48
N ILE A 122 32.00 15.68 10.74
CA ILE A 122 32.04 14.88 9.50
C ILE A 122 31.69 13.42 9.78
N ALA A 123 32.20 12.82 10.86
CA ALA A 123 31.84 11.46 11.27
C ALA A 123 30.33 11.30 11.46
N THR A 124 29.74 12.25 12.19
CA THR A 124 28.31 12.27 12.51
C THR A 124 27.48 12.42 11.24
N TRP A 125 27.92 13.24 10.28
CA TRP A 125 27.23 13.45 9.01
C TRP A 125 27.25 12.18 8.16
N LEU A 126 28.40 11.51 8.06
CA LEU A 126 28.51 10.24 7.35
C LEU A 126 27.63 9.17 7.99
N TYR A 127 27.62 9.09 9.33
CA TYR A 127 26.76 8.16 10.06
C TYR A 127 25.28 8.45 9.78
N LEU A 128 24.85 9.70 9.90
CA LEU A 128 23.46 10.09 9.67
C LEU A 128 23.04 9.87 8.20
N ALA A 129 23.92 10.15 7.24
CA ALA A 129 23.68 9.84 5.84
C ALA A 129 23.49 8.34 5.62
N GLY A 130 24.34 7.50 6.25
CA GLY A 130 24.19 6.05 6.23
C GLY A 130 22.84 5.57 6.80
N VAL A 131 22.43 6.11 7.95
CA VAL A 131 21.13 5.80 8.56
C VAL A 131 19.97 6.20 7.66
N ILE A 132 20.02 7.40 7.06
CA ILE A 132 18.97 7.87 6.14
C ILE A 132 18.88 6.96 4.90
N LEU A 133 20.02 6.61 4.29
CA LEU A 133 20.05 5.70 3.14
C LEU A 133 19.51 4.31 3.51
N PHE A 134 19.86 3.80 4.69
CA PHE A 134 19.34 2.54 5.21
C PHE A 134 17.81 2.59 5.40
N LEU A 135 17.29 3.66 5.97
CA LEU A 135 15.84 3.84 6.12
C LEU A 135 15.13 3.92 4.76
N ILE A 136 15.69 4.66 3.79
CA ILE A 136 15.14 4.74 2.43
C ILE A 136 15.14 3.35 1.77
N TYR A 137 16.22 2.59 1.92
CA TYR A 137 16.30 1.22 1.42
C TYR A 137 15.16 0.35 1.99
N TRP A 138 14.96 0.36 3.31
CA TRP A 138 13.88 -0.42 3.94
C TRP A 138 12.48 0.01 3.51
N VAL A 139 12.23 1.32 3.42
CA VAL A 139 10.95 1.82 2.90
C VAL A 139 10.71 1.32 1.47
N THR A 140 11.74 1.35 0.63
CA THR A 140 11.66 0.85 -0.75
C THR A 140 11.37 -0.65 -0.80
N VAL A 141 12.05 -1.46 0.02
CA VAL A 141 11.82 -2.91 0.13
C VAL A 141 10.39 -3.20 0.58
N ILE A 142 9.87 -2.47 1.58
CA ILE A 142 8.49 -2.63 2.06
C ILE A 142 7.49 -2.31 0.96
N VAL A 143 7.68 -1.21 0.22
CA VAL A 143 6.81 -0.83 -0.91
C VAL A 143 6.81 -1.92 -1.99
N ILE A 144 7.98 -2.44 -2.35
CA ILE A 144 8.09 -3.54 -3.33
C ILE A 144 7.38 -4.81 -2.82
N ALA A 145 7.56 -5.17 -1.54
CA ALA A 145 6.90 -6.33 -0.95
C ALA A 145 5.36 -6.19 -0.98
N ILE A 146 4.83 -5.02 -0.63
CA ILE A 146 3.38 -4.73 -0.74
C ILE A 146 2.92 -4.86 -2.19
N ALA A 147 3.66 -4.31 -3.15
CA ALA A 147 3.33 -4.41 -4.56
C ALA A 147 3.28 -5.87 -5.05
N ILE A 148 4.23 -6.72 -4.61
CA ILE A 148 4.23 -8.16 -4.93
C ILE A 148 3.00 -8.85 -4.32
N VAL A 149 2.64 -8.53 -3.08
CA VAL A 149 1.45 -9.09 -2.42
C VAL A 149 0.17 -8.70 -3.16
N VAL A 150 0.02 -7.42 -3.51
CA VAL A 150 -1.13 -6.93 -4.29
C VAL A 150 -1.19 -7.60 -5.66
N ALA A 151 -0.06 -7.71 -6.36
CA ALA A 151 0.02 -8.42 -7.64
C ALA A 151 -0.33 -9.91 -7.50
N GLY A 152 0.10 -10.55 -6.41
CA GLY A 152 -0.24 -11.93 -6.09
C GLY A 152 -1.74 -12.12 -5.84
N PHE A 153 -2.37 -11.23 -5.08
CA PHE A 153 -3.82 -11.23 -4.89
C PHE A 153 -4.58 -10.99 -6.18
N TRP A 154 -4.11 -10.05 -7.01
CA TRP A 154 -4.70 -9.78 -8.32
C TRP A 154 -4.62 -11.00 -9.24
N LEU A 155 -3.46 -11.67 -9.29
CA LEU A 155 -3.25 -12.87 -10.11
C LEU A 155 -4.04 -14.08 -9.58
N LEU A 156 -4.14 -14.24 -8.26
CA LEU A 156 -4.96 -15.28 -7.63
C LEU A 156 -6.45 -15.06 -7.91
N GLY A 157 -6.91 -13.81 -7.85
CA GLY A 157 -8.27 -13.43 -8.24
C GLY A 157 -8.56 -13.71 -9.72
N ALA A 158 -7.60 -13.41 -10.61
CA ALA A 158 -7.72 -13.72 -12.03
C ALA A 158 -7.77 -15.24 -12.31
N LEU A 159 -6.99 -16.04 -11.58
CA LEU A 159 -6.97 -17.50 -11.72
C LEU A 159 -8.26 -18.16 -11.17
N LEU A 160 -8.76 -17.68 -10.03
CA LEU A 160 -9.99 -18.19 -9.41
C LEU A 160 -11.26 -17.69 -10.10
N GLY A 161 -11.22 -16.50 -10.70
CA GLY A 161 -12.30 -15.94 -11.51
C GLY A 161 -12.43 -16.56 -12.91
N GLN A 162 -11.61 -17.55 -13.24
CA GLN A 162 -11.64 -18.27 -14.51
C GLN A 162 -12.47 -19.57 -14.46
N GLY A 163 -13.31 -19.74 -13.42
CA GLY A 163 -14.40 -20.72 -13.39
C GLY A 163 -15.73 -19.98 -13.60
N ASP A 164 -16.48 -20.38 -14.62
CA ASP A 164 -17.84 -19.93 -14.95
C ASP A 164 -18.01 -18.68 -15.83
N SER A 165 -17.13 -18.48 -16.82
CA SER A 165 -17.62 -18.02 -18.14
C SER A 165 -18.21 -19.20 -18.92
N GLY A 166 -19.13 -19.92 -18.28
CA GLY A 166 -20.07 -20.81 -18.95
C GLY A 166 -20.90 -19.96 -19.88
N SER A 167 -20.55 -20.00 -21.15
CA SER A 167 -21.36 -19.58 -22.29
C SER A 167 -22.68 -20.32 -22.26
N SER A 168 -23.61 -19.85 -21.43
CA SER A 168 -25.01 -20.16 -21.55
C SER A 168 -25.51 -19.47 -22.81
N SER A 169 -25.41 -20.19 -23.92
CA SER A 169 -26.26 -20.06 -25.09
C SER A 169 -27.70 -20.37 -24.69
N GLY A 170 -28.25 -19.55 -23.80
CA GLY A 170 -29.67 -19.39 -23.59
C GLY A 170 -30.23 -18.79 -24.87
N SER A 171 -30.71 -19.67 -25.74
CA SER A 171 -31.59 -19.35 -26.85
C SER A 171 -32.92 -18.87 -26.27
N ASP A 172 -32.89 -17.67 -25.70
CA ASP A 172 -34.10 -16.97 -25.31
C ASP A 172 -34.78 -16.52 -26.60
N ARG A 173 -35.83 -17.27 -26.89
CA ARG A 173 -36.78 -17.06 -27.96
C ARG A 173 -37.13 -15.58 -28.04
N SER A 174 -36.90 -15.06 -29.23
CA SER A 174 -37.51 -13.87 -29.79
C SER A 174 -38.99 -13.76 -29.40
N ARG A 175 -39.26 -13.08 -28.29
CA ARG A 175 -40.55 -12.44 -28.05
C ARG A 175 -40.35 -10.97 -28.37
N GLN A 176 -40.64 -10.63 -29.62
CA GLN A 176 -41.02 -9.27 -30.01
C GLN A 176 -42.02 -8.74 -28.97
N PRO A 177 -41.76 -7.62 -28.30
CA PRO A 177 -42.84 -6.76 -27.85
C PRO A 177 -43.36 -6.10 -29.12
N SER A 178 -44.56 -6.51 -29.50
CA SER A 178 -45.43 -5.79 -30.42
C SER A 178 -45.47 -4.33 -30.05
N ASP A 179 -44.96 -3.52 -30.97
CA ASP A 179 -45.34 -2.14 -31.18
C ASP A 179 -46.87 -2.05 -31.22
N SER A 180 -47.46 -1.26 -30.31
CA SER A 180 -48.82 -0.68 -30.29
C SER A 180 -49.48 -0.75 -28.91
N GLY A 181 -49.57 0.40 -28.25
CA GLY A 181 -50.42 0.53 -27.06
C GLY A 181 -50.02 1.66 -26.12
N SER A 182 -49.94 2.89 -26.62
CA SER A 182 -49.92 4.06 -25.74
C SER A 182 -51.25 4.12 -24.98
N TYR A 183 -51.27 3.89 -23.66
CA TYR A 183 -52.25 4.47 -22.73
C TYR A 183 -51.69 4.45 -21.30
N LEU A 184 -51.27 5.64 -20.84
CA LEU A 184 -51.44 6.16 -19.48
C LEU A 184 -50.61 5.53 -18.33
N GLY A 185 -49.51 6.19 -17.98
CA GLY A 185 -48.84 6.04 -16.69
C GLY A 185 -47.35 6.39 -16.74
N GLY A 186 -47.03 7.69 -16.80
CA GLY A 186 -45.67 8.20 -16.98
C GLY A 186 -44.74 7.80 -15.83
N ASN A 187 -43.91 6.80 -16.08
CA ASN A 187 -42.75 6.46 -15.27
C ASN A 187 -41.54 6.47 -16.21
N GLY A 188 -40.46 7.13 -15.79
CA GLY A 188 -39.24 7.20 -16.59
C GLY A 188 -38.72 5.81 -16.95
N GLU A 189 -38.20 5.65 -18.16
CA GLU A 189 -37.62 4.40 -18.63
C GLU A 189 -36.10 4.42 -18.45
N SER A 190 -35.52 3.28 -18.09
CA SER A 190 -34.06 3.11 -18.05
C SER A 190 -33.66 2.08 -19.10
N ARG A 191 -32.75 2.43 -20.00
CA ARG A 191 -32.33 1.57 -21.12
C ARG A 191 -30.83 1.37 -21.10
N VAL A 192 -30.39 0.12 -21.16
CA VAL A 192 -28.96 -0.21 -21.30
C VAL A 192 -28.54 0.11 -22.74
N ARG A 193 -27.48 0.89 -22.90
CA ARG A 193 -26.88 1.25 -24.17
C ARG A 193 -25.40 0.89 -24.18
N GLU A 194 -24.86 0.66 -25.37
CA GLU A 194 -23.44 0.41 -25.57
C GLU A 194 -22.80 1.65 -26.20
N GLY A 195 -21.72 2.14 -25.59
CA GLY A 195 -20.97 3.31 -26.04
C GLY A 195 -19.49 3.00 -26.25
N LEU A 196 -18.74 3.99 -26.74
CA LEU A 196 -17.31 3.88 -27.05
C LEU A 196 -16.45 3.47 -25.84
N MET A 197 -16.92 3.73 -24.61
CA MET A 197 -16.23 3.42 -23.36
C MET A 197 -16.92 2.30 -22.56
N GLY A 198 -17.76 1.49 -23.20
CA GLY A 198 -18.48 0.37 -22.58
C GLY A 198 -19.99 0.60 -22.43
N GLN A 199 -20.63 -0.28 -21.67
CA GLN A 199 -22.08 -0.23 -21.44
C GLN A 199 -22.45 0.83 -20.39
N TYR A 200 -23.53 1.56 -20.62
CA TYR A 200 -24.11 2.54 -19.71
C TYR A 200 -25.63 2.40 -19.66
N VAL A 201 -26.25 2.89 -18.59
CA VAL A 201 -27.71 2.94 -18.46
C VAL A 201 -28.16 4.37 -18.68
N GLU A 202 -28.97 4.59 -19.70
CA GLU A 202 -29.60 5.89 -19.99
C GLU A 202 -30.94 5.96 -19.27
N HIS A 203 -31.18 7.03 -18.51
CA HIS A 203 -32.44 7.28 -17.82
C HIS A 203 -33.22 8.35 -18.57
N THR A 204 -34.47 8.05 -18.90
CA THR A 204 -35.34 8.87 -19.71
C THR A 204 -36.57 9.28 -18.92
N ASP A 205 -37.02 10.53 -19.03
CA ASP A 205 -38.28 10.98 -18.43
C ASP A 205 -39.51 10.38 -19.14
N ALA A 206 -40.70 10.64 -18.59
CA ALA A 206 -41.96 10.18 -19.16
C ALA A 206 -42.28 10.79 -20.55
N ALA A 207 -41.55 11.83 -20.96
CA ALA A 207 -41.67 12.46 -22.27
C ALA A 207 -40.65 11.91 -23.29
N GLY A 208 -39.75 11.02 -22.87
CA GLY A 208 -38.73 10.44 -23.75
C GLY A 208 -37.40 11.21 -23.79
N HIS A 209 -37.20 12.22 -22.92
CA HIS A 209 -35.93 12.96 -22.85
C HIS A 209 -34.96 12.32 -21.86
N VAL A 210 -33.67 12.27 -22.23
CA VAL A 210 -32.62 11.79 -21.33
C VAL A 210 -32.46 12.77 -20.17
N VAL A 211 -32.63 12.27 -18.95
CA VAL A 211 -32.48 13.02 -17.70
C VAL A 211 -31.19 12.69 -16.97
N GLY A 212 -30.53 11.60 -17.34
CA GLY A 212 -29.23 11.24 -16.80
C GLY A 212 -28.72 9.90 -17.32
N GLU A 213 -27.51 9.55 -16.90
CA GLU A 213 -26.88 8.28 -17.24
C GLU A 213 -26.10 7.68 -16.08
N SER A 214 -26.11 6.36 -15.97
CA SER A 214 -25.31 5.61 -14.99
C SER A 214 -24.22 4.81 -15.68
N ARG A 215 -22.98 4.91 -15.19
CA ARG A 215 -21.82 4.23 -15.76
C ARG A 215 -21.03 3.49 -14.70
N LYS A 216 -20.65 2.24 -14.99
CA LYS A 216 -19.71 1.49 -14.16
C LYS A 216 -18.29 1.98 -14.45
N ARG A 217 -17.53 2.28 -13.39
CA ARG A 217 -16.16 2.79 -13.41
C ARG A 217 -15.28 1.97 -12.48
N GLU A 218 -13.99 1.94 -12.78
CA GLU A 218 -12.95 1.40 -11.90
C GLU A 218 -12.25 2.54 -11.16
N GLY A 219 -12.13 2.40 -9.84
CA GLY A 219 -11.50 3.39 -8.96
C GLY A 219 -10.42 2.79 -8.08
N PHE A 220 -9.60 3.64 -7.46
CA PHE A 220 -8.52 3.22 -6.55
C PHE A 220 -9.03 2.38 -5.36
N LEU A 221 -10.28 2.56 -4.95
CA LEU A 221 -10.93 1.85 -3.85
C LEU A 221 -11.89 0.74 -4.33
N GLY A 222 -11.81 0.34 -5.60
CA GLY A 222 -12.68 -0.66 -6.23
C GLY A 222 -13.67 -0.07 -7.24
N PRO A 223 -14.51 -0.93 -7.85
CA PRO A 223 -15.50 -0.52 -8.84
C PRO A 223 -16.62 0.32 -8.20
N TYR A 224 -17.15 1.27 -8.96
CA TYR A 224 -18.26 2.13 -8.54
C TYR A 224 -19.18 2.46 -9.72
N VAL A 225 -20.41 2.86 -9.42
CA VAL A 225 -21.37 3.37 -10.41
C VAL A 225 -21.45 4.88 -10.26
N GLU A 226 -21.13 5.59 -11.33
CA GLU A 226 -21.21 7.04 -11.45
C GLU A 226 -22.55 7.41 -12.11
N HIS A 227 -23.30 8.33 -11.49
CA HIS A 227 -24.56 8.86 -12.01
C HIS A 227 -24.35 10.29 -12.48
N GLN A 228 -24.67 10.55 -13.74
CA GLN A 228 -24.53 11.86 -14.36
C GLN A 228 -25.89 12.44 -14.76
N ASP A 229 -26.02 13.76 -14.72
CA ASP A 229 -27.19 14.46 -15.24
C ASP A 229 -27.19 14.52 -16.77
N ALA A 230 -28.28 15.04 -17.36
CA ALA A 230 -28.40 15.24 -18.81
C ALA A 230 -27.32 16.17 -19.42
N ALA A 231 -26.64 16.97 -18.60
CA ALA A 231 -25.54 17.83 -19.02
C ALA A 231 -24.16 17.15 -18.90
N GLY A 232 -24.10 15.92 -18.37
CA GLY A 232 -22.88 15.14 -18.17
C GLY A 232 -22.14 15.47 -16.87
N ASN A 233 -22.76 16.19 -15.92
CA ASN A 233 -22.17 16.44 -14.62
C ASN A 233 -22.46 15.26 -13.68
N VAL A 234 -21.46 14.86 -12.89
CA VAL A 234 -21.65 13.84 -11.86
C VAL A 234 -22.52 14.41 -10.74
N ILE A 235 -23.62 13.72 -10.45
CA ILE A 235 -24.57 14.13 -9.40
C ILE A 235 -24.61 13.14 -8.24
N ALA A 236 -24.19 11.90 -8.46
CA ALA A 236 -24.10 10.90 -7.41
C ALA A 236 -23.13 9.77 -7.78
N GLU A 237 -22.65 9.08 -6.77
CA GLU A 237 -21.88 7.83 -6.91
C GLU A 237 -22.50 6.73 -6.05
N SER A 238 -22.37 5.48 -6.49
CA SER A 238 -22.80 4.31 -5.72
C SER A 238 -21.68 3.28 -5.66
N ARG A 239 -21.40 2.75 -4.47
CA ARG A 239 -20.25 1.87 -4.22
C ARG A 239 -20.69 0.64 -3.44
N ASP A 240 -20.28 -0.53 -3.91
CA ASP A 240 -20.47 -1.77 -3.15
C ASP A 240 -19.48 -1.79 -1.97
N ARG A 241 -20.00 -1.98 -0.76
CA ARG A 241 -19.24 -2.02 0.49
C ARG A 241 -19.51 -3.33 1.21
N LYS A 242 -18.45 -3.90 1.78
CA LYS A 242 -18.58 -5.02 2.70
C LYS A 242 -18.88 -4.51 4.10
N GLY A 243 -20.04 -4.85 4.63
CA GLY A 243 -20.38 -4.61 6.03
C GLY A 243 -19.89 -5.73 6.94
N PHE A 244 -20.01 -5.52 8.25
CA PHE A 244 -19.67 -6.52 9.26
C PHE A 244 -20.67 -7.69 9.29
N LEU A 245 -21.92 -7.45 8.88
CA LEU A 245 -23.00 -8.44 8.87
C LEU A 245 -23.42 -8.80 7.45
N ASP A 246 -23.57 -7.81 6.57
CA ASP A 246 -24.02 -7.98 5.18
C ASP A 246 -23.34 -6.97 4.26
N ASP A 247 -23.25 -7.29 2.97
CA ASP A 247 -22.81 -6.35 1.93
C ASP A 247 -23.90 -5.30 1.67
N TYR A 248 -23.51 -4.07 1.38
CA TYR A 248 -24.42 -2.95 1.15
C TYR A 248 -23.91 -2.01 0.06
N VAL A 249 -24.82 -1.28 -0.58
CA VAL A 249 -24.49 -0.25 -1.56
C VAL A 249 -24.54 1.10 -0.87
N GLU A 250 -23.43 1.82 -0.84
CA GLU A 250 -23.34 3.18 -0.31
C GLU A 250 -23.59 4.19 -1.43
N HIS A 251 -24.48 5.16 -1.22
CA HIS A 251 -24.77 6.24 -2.16
C HIS A 251 -24.18 7.56 -1.65
N GLN A 252 -23.40 8.22 -2.50
CA GLN A 252 -22.75 9.51 -2.20
C GLN A 252 -23.24 10.60 -3.16
N ASP A 253 -23.30 11.84 -2.67
CA ASP A 253 -23.55 13.02 -3.51
C ASP A 253 -22.31 13.43 -4.32
N ALA A 254 -22.45 14.45 -5.17
CA ALA A 254 -21.38 14.98 -6.01
C ALA A 254 -20.18 15.52 -5.19
N GLU A 255 -20.41 15.91 -3.94
CA GLU A 255 -19.38 16.36 -3.00
C GLU A 255 -18.71 15.20 -2.23
N GLY A 256 -19.17 13.96 -2.43
CA GLY A 256 -18.65 12.74 -1.80
C GLY A 256 -19.20 12.48 -0.40
N ASN A 257 -20.28 13.14 0.02
CA ASN A 257 -20.95 12.84 1.28
C ASN A 257 -21.93 11.68 1.09
N VAL A 258 -21.98 10.78 2.07
CA VAL A 258 -22.96 9.69 2.09
C VAL A 258 -24.36 10.26 2.30
N VAL A 259 -25.26 9.99 1.36
CA VAL A 259 -26.67 10.42 1.37
C VAL A 259 -27.63 9.29 1.67
N GLY A 260 -27.20 8.04 1.48
CA GLY A 260 -27.98 6.86 1.84
C GLY A 260 -27.24 5.55 1.59
N GLU A 261 -27.89 4.45 1.96
CA GLU A 261 -27.39 3.10 1.73
C GLU A 261 -28.55 2.17 1.34
N SER A 262 -28.24 1.15 0.52
CA SER A 262 -29.19 0.12 0.12
C SER A 262 -28.67 -1.26 0.54
N ARG A 263 -29.53 -2.10 1.10
CA ARG A 263 -29.18 -3.43 1.60
C ARG A 263 -30.16 -4.47 1.12
N GLN A 264 -29.65 -5.59 0.64
CA GLN A 264 -30.51 -6.73 0.32
C GLN A 264 -30.88 -7.46 1.61
N ARG A 265 -32.17 -7.68 1.83
CA ARG A 265 -32.72 -8.34 3.02
C ARG A 265 -33.59 -9.50 2.61
N GLU A 266 -33.65 -10.51 3.46
CA GLU A 266 -34.56 -11.63 3.29
C GLU A 266 -35.83 -11.37 4.11
N GLY A 267 -36.97 -11.29 3.42
CA GLY A 267 -38.29 -11.06 4.01
C GLY A 267 -39.20 -12.29 3.88
N PHE A 268 -40.33 -12.25 4.58
CA PHE A 268 -41.33 -13.32 4.55
C PHE A 268 -41.90 -13.61 3.14
N LEU A 269 -41.89 -12.61 2.25
CA LEU A 269 -42.37 -12.70 0.87
C LEU A 269 -41.23 -12.89 -0.16
N GLY A 270 -40.00 -13.13 0.31
CA GLY A 270 -38.80 -13.22 -0.53
C GLY A 270 -37.79 -12.09 -0.29
N PRO A 271 -36.72 -12.02 -1.08
CA PRO A 271 -35.70 -10.99 -0.95
C PRO A 271 -36.24 -9.61 -1.37
N TYR A 272 -35.91 -8.58 -0.61
CA TYR A 272 -36.24 -7.17 -0.90
C TYR A 272 -35.03 -6.27 -0.66
N THR A 273 -35.11 -5.00 -1.09
CA THR A 273 -34.00 -4.04 -0.98
C THR A 273 -34.39 -2.92 -0.03
N GLU A 274 -33.84 -2.94 1.18
CA GLU A 274 -34.05 -1.90 2.17
C GLU A 274 -33.18 -0.68 1.86
N HIS A 275 -33.82 0.49 1.68
CA HIS A 275 -33.15 1.76 1.48
C HIS A 275 -33.14 2.56 2.78
N ARG A 276 -31.97 3.03 3.21
CA ARG A 276 -31.80 3.91 4.38
C ARG A 276 -31.27 5.27 3.98
N ASN A 277 -31.75 6.30 4.66
CA ASN A 277 -31.22 7.65 4.50
C ASN A 277 -29.90 7.83 5.28
N ARG A 278 -29.31 9.02 5.16
CA ARG A 278 -28.08 9.43 5.88
C ARG A 278 -28.14 9.24 7.41
N GLU A 279 -29.33 9.28 8.01
CA GLU A 279 -29.52 9.08 9.46
C GLU A 279 -29.67 7.59 9.83
N GLY A 280 -29.60 6.68 8.86
CA GLY A 280 -29.77 5.24 9.05
C GLY A 280 -31.24 4.81 9.17
N LYS A 281 -32.20 5.70 8.92
CA LYS A 281 -33.63 5.41 8.95
C LYS A 281 -34.07 4.80 7.62
N VAL A 282 -34.85 3.72 7.68
CA VAL A 282 -35.45 3.09 6.50
C VAL A 282 -36.45 4.06 5.85
N VAL A 283 -36.25 4.30 4.57
CA VAL A 283 -37.06 5.19 3.73
C VAL A 283 -37.75 4.45 2.58
N GLY A 284 -37.43 3.17 2.37
CA GLY A 284 -38.08 2.30 1.39
C GLY A 284 -37.64 0.83 1.55
N GLU A 285 -38.44 -0.09 1.02
CA GLU A 285 -38.23 -1.55 0.97
C GLU A 285 -38.57 -2.09 -0.43
#